data_AF-A0A2H1WC97-F1
#
_entry.id   AF-A0A2H1WC97-F1
#
_cell.length_a   1.000
_cell.length_b   1.000
_cell.length_c   1.000
_cell.angle_alpha   90.00
_cell.angle_beta   90.00
_cell.angle_gamma   90.00
#
_symmetry.space_group_name_H-M   'P 1'
#
loop_
_entity.id
_entity.type
_entity.pdbx_description
1 polymer ?
#
loop_
_entity_poly.entity_id
_entity_poly.type
_entity_poly.pdbx_seq_one_letter_code
_entity_poly.pdbx_strand_id
1 'polypeptide(L)'
;MVVPDHKNVFDLNLYESVLDPELCEEQLNHMLENDQELLFEFFDAGIRTPRSILTGGNLDLGNYHQCLGIRKQIPSSVVEGKYCMINVPLDQDWPSLPTTPSLPDITWPDITWPPQNQRYLKWRENVAKKSSELRVAMAGYDSFSGATNESSSALAALTFRLGVCIPKACTPRSAINSIFGGLNTSPIEFEESYCRLPKDKHWVAGDYVALVIFGIFILLVAISTAYDLRHNIFLQKDPKKINKLWVAFSAYTNTRRLVTYTPVPGTLECLDGIRSFAMMWVIIGHTFVTQTQSQIMGNPADALAWMTSLQSVWITAAPITVDTFFTLSGLLLVYTTAGKLTSCK
;
A
#
# COMPACT_ATOMS: atom_id res chain seq x y z
N MET A 1 -1.71 -24.80 -0.49
CA MET A 1 -1.70 -23.47 -1.12
C MET A 1 -0.28 -23.24 -1.58
N VAL A 2 0.00 -23.35 -2.88
CA VAL A 2 1.34 -23.12 -3.42
C VAL A 2 1.60 -21.62 -3.30
N VAL A 3 2.52 -21.24 -2.43
CA VAL A 3 3.00 -19.85 -2.31
C VAL A 3 3.43 -19.43 -3.72
N PRO A 4 2.90 -18.33 -4.28
CA PRO A 4 3.31 -17.90 -5.61
C PRO A 4 4.82 -17.65 -5.61
N ASP A 5 5.54 -18.43 -6.41
CA ASP A 5 6.96 -18.27 -6.68
C ASP A 5 7.17 -16.83 -7.19
N HIS A 6 7.76 -15.97 -6.35
CA HIS A 6 8.04 -14.55 -6.60
C HIS A 6 9.12 -14.32 -7.67
N LYS A 7 9.18 -15.19 -8.68
CA LYS A 7 10.28 -15.34 -9.65
C LYS A 7 10.54 -14.16 -10.59
N ASN A 8 9.91 -12.99 -10.40
CA ASN A 8 10.00 -11.90 -11.39
C ASN A 8 10.13 -10.48 -10.84
N VAL A 9 10.18 -10.26 -9.52
CA VAL A 9 10.34 -8.89 -8.95
C VAL A 9 11.78 -8.61 -8.53
N PHE A 10 12.52 -9.64 -8.14
CA PHE A 10 13.87 -9.57 -7.58
C PHE A 10 14.82 -10.54 -8.29
N ASP A 11 16.06 -10.12 -8.52
CA ASP A 11 17.11 -10.99 -9.05
C ASP A 11 17.76 -11.79 -7.90
N LEU A 12 17.17 -12.95 -7.61
CA LEU A 12 17.66 -13.87 -6.57
C LEU A 12 19.10 -14.34 -6.86
N ASN A 13 19.46 -14.54 -8.12
CA ASN A 13 20.81 -14.98 -8.48
C ASN A 13 21.83 -13.88 -8.18
N LEU A 14 21.49 -12.62 -8.48
CA LEU A 14 22.34 -11.48 -8.15
C LEU A 14 22.50 -11.34 -6.62
N TYR A 15 21.44 -11.56 -5.86
CA TYR A 15 21.50 -11.54 -4.40
C TYR A 15 22.42 -12.63 -3.83
N GLU A 16 22.21 -13.88 -4.24
CA GLU A 16 23.01 -15.01 -3.77
C GLU A 16 24.48 -14.87 -4.18
N SER A 17 24.77 -14.35 -5.38
CA SER A 17 26.14 -14.16 -5.88
C SER A 17 26.98 -13.18 -5.06
N VAL A 18 26.33 -12.38 -4.23
CA VAL A 18 26.93 -11.26 -3.52
C VAL A 18 27.11 -11.55 -2.03
N LEU A 19 26.44 -12.58 -1.51
CA LEU A 19 26.52 -12.96 -0.11
C LEU A 19 27.85 -13.67 0.18
N ASP A 20 28.59 -13.14 1.15
CA ASP A 20 29.83 -13.73 1.65
C ASP A 20 29.89 -13.53 3.17
N PRO A 21 29.74 -14.60 3.98
CA PRO A 21 29.66 -14.49 5.43
C PRO A 21 30.99 -14.05 6.06
N GLU A 22 32.14 -14.47 5.52
CA GLU A 22 33.46 -14.12 6.06
C GLU A 22 33.75 -12.63 5.81
N LEU A 23 33.50 -12.17 4.59
CA LEU A 23 33.63 -10.75 4.23
C LEU A 23 32.65 -9.86 5.01
N CYS A 24 31.43 -10.35 5.27
CA CYS A 24 30.44 -9.64 6.06
C CYS A 24 30.92 -9.39 7.49
N GLU A 25 31.44 -10.42 8.17
CA GLU A 25 31.92 -10.31 9.55
C GLU A 25 33.11 -9.33 9.64
N GLU A 26 34.04 -9.40 8.68
CA GLU A 26 35.18 -8.48 8.60
C GLU A 26 34.71 -7.02 8.43
N GLN A 27 33.77 -6.76 7.52
CA GLN A 27 33.22 -5.43 7.27
C GLN A 27 32.47 -4.89 8.49
N LEU A 28 31.67 -5.73 9.16
CA LEU A 28 30.92 -5.34 10.36
C LEU A 28 31.86 -5.01 11.54
N ASN A 29 32.88 -5.83 11.78
CA ASN A 29 33.87 -5.59 12.83
C ASN A 29 34.64 -4.29 12.55
N HIS A 30 35.04 -4.04 11.30
CA HIS A 30 35.70 -2.79 10.93
C HIS A 30 34.81 -1.55 11.17
N MET A 31 33.51 -1.64 10.85
CA MET A 31 32.54 -0.57 11.07
C MET A 31 32.26 -0.31 12.56
N LEU A 32 32.25 -1.35 13.39
CA LEU A 32 32.01 -1.24 14.83
C LEU A 32 33.22 -0.67 15.57
N GLU A 33 34.44 -1.07 15.20
CA GLU A 33 35.67 -0.73 15.93
C GLU A 33 36.41 0.49 15.37
N ASN A 34 36.51 0.63 14.04
CA ASN A 34 37.42 1.60 13.41
C ASN A 34 36.69 2.78 12.72
N ASP A 35 35.59 2.52 12.01
CA ASP A 35 34.87 3.55 11.23
C ASP A 35 33.39 3.66 11.66
N GLN A 36 33.17 4.26 12.83
CA GLN A 36 31.82 4.50 13.35
C GLN A 36 31.03 5.49 12.49
N GLU A 37 31.69 6.38 11.74
CA GLU A 37 31.00 7.30 10.84
C GLU A 37 30.29 6.56 9.71
N LEU A 38 30.95 5.55 9.13
CA LEU A 38 30.34 4.65 8.15
C LEU A 38 29.15 3.91 8.76
N LEU A 39 29.29 3.39 9.98
CA LEU A 39 28.18 2.74 10.69
C LEU A 39 26.98 3.68 10.87
N PHE A 40 27.20 4.93 11.27
CA PHE A 40 26.13 5.94 11.39
C PHE A 40 25.50 6.28 10.04
N GLU A 41 26.26 6.28 8.96
CA GLU A 41 25.73 6.49 7.60
C GLU A 41 24.75 5.36 7.20
N PHE A 42 25.09 4.11 7.51
CA PHE A 42 24.19 2.97 7.32
C PHE A 42 22.93 3.05 8.19
N PHE A 43 23.06 3.46 9.46
CA PHE A 43 21.92 3.65 10.34
C PHE A 43 21.00 4.79 9.91
N ASP A 44 21.56 5.94 9.49
CA ASP A 44 20.78 7.10 9.01
C ASP A 44 20.06 6.78 7.69
N ALA A 45 20.68 6.03 6.80
CA ALA A 45 20.05 5.56 5.56
C ALA A 45 19.01 4.45 5.79
N GLY A 46 19.16 3.67 6.86
CA GLY A 46 18.35 2.51 7.21
C GLY A 46 17.36 2.76 8.34
N ILE A 47 17.60 2.07 9.47
CA ILE A 47 16.69 2.01 10.63
C ILE A 47 16.59 3.38 11.28
N ARG A 48 15.65 4.19 10.78
CA ARG A 48 15.09 5.29 11.53
C ARG A 48 13.95 4.73 12.35
N THR A 49 13.86 5.07 13.64
CA THR A 49 12.64 4.78 14.41
C THR A 49 11.49 5.48 13.68
N PRO A 50 10.44 4.75 13.23
CA PRO A 50 9.39 5.37 12.44
C PRO A 50 8.79 6.51 13.24
N ARG A 51 8.92 7.73 12.70
CA ARG A 51 8.37 8.94 13.31
C ARG A 51 6.86 8.83 13.51
N SER A 52 6.23 7.91 12.77
CA SER A 52 4.80 7.66 12.75
C SER A 52 4.32 6.60 13.75
N ILE A 53 5.18 5.92 14.54
CA ILE A 53 4.73 4.87 15.48
C ILE A 53 3.64 5.42 16.43
N LEU A 54 3.88 6.58 17.03
CA LEU A 54 2.94 7.21 17.97
C LEU A 54 1.65 7.71 17.30
N THR A 55 1.69 7.96 15.98
CA THR A 55 0.53 8.31 15.17
C THR A 55 -0.14 7.09 14.53
N GLY A 56 0.31 5.88 14.86
CA GLY A 56 -0.25 4.60 14.41
C GLY A 56 0.28 4.10 13.06
N GLY A 57 1.38 4.68 12.56
CA GLY A 57 2.06 4.23 11.35
C GLY A 57 2.95 3.02 11.57
N ASN A 58 2.86 2.05 10.66
CA ASN A 58 3.59 0.78 10.69
C ASN A 58 4.55 0.60 9.51
N LEU A 59 4.72 1.61 8.65
CA LEU A 59 5.62 1.60 7.50
C LEU A 59 6.72 2.65 7.66
N ASP A 60 7.97 2.22 7.60
CA ASP A 60 9.12 3.09 7.38
C ASP A 60 9.94 2.58 6.19
N LEU A 61 10.16 3.44 5.20
CA LEU A 61 10.91 3.09 3.99
C LEU A 61 12.40 3.47 4.09
N GLY A 62 12.84 4.17 5.13
CA GLY A 62 14.21 4.67 5.22
C GLY A 62 14.61 5.54 4.01
N ASN A 63 15.91 5.69 3.76
CA ASN A 63 16.43 6.40 2.58
C ASN A 63 17.05 5.43 1.57
N TYR A 64 16.22 4.95 0.65
CA TYR A 64 16.58 3.99 -0.40
C TYR A 64 17.81 4.41 -1.22
N HIS A 65 17.81 5.65 -1.75
CA HIS A 65 18.88 6.10 -2.64
C HIS A 65 20.18 6.40 -1.91
N GLN A 66 20.10 6.94 -0.68
CA GLN A 66 21.27 7.13 0.16
C GLN A 66 21.93 5.78 0.46
N CYS A 67 21.14 4.77 0.85
CA CYS A 67 21.64 3.43 1.13
C CYS A 67 22.41 2.81 -0.05
N LEU A 68 21.81 2.85 -1.25
CA LEU A 68 22.47 2.31 -2.45
C LEU A 68 23.66 3.15 -2.94
N GLY A 69 23.73 4.42 -2.52
CA GLY A 69 24.83 5.34 -2.81
C GLY A 69 26.05 5.16 -1.91
N ILE A 70 25.92 4.43 -0.79
CA ILE A 70 27.05 4.18 0.13
C ILE A 70 28.08 3.31 -0.58
N ARG A 71 29.27 3.89 -0.77
CA ARG A 71 30.45 3.19 -1.28
C ARG A 71 31.70 3.75 -0.60
N LYS A 72 32.32 2.95 0.27
CA LYS A 72 33.61 3.30 0.91
C LYS A 72 34.66 2.22 0.65
N GLN A 73 35.90 2.66 0.44
CA GLN A 73 37.05 1.76 0.32
C GLN A 73 37.65 1.52 1.71
N ILE A 74 37.62 0.26 2.16
CA ILE A 74 38.34 -0.24 3.32
C ILE A 74 39.67 -0.84 2.81
N PRO A 75 40.74 -0.91 3.63
CA PRO A 75 42.02 -1.50 3.23
C PRO A 75 41.92 -2.91 2.63
N SER A 76 40.93 -3.71 3.04
CA SER A 76 40.70 -5.08 2.55
C SER A 76 39.71 -5.17 1.40
N SER A 77 38.66 -4.34 1.37
CA SER A 77 37.57 -4.45 0.40
C SER A 77 36.77 -3.15 0.21
N VAL A 78 35.84 -3.14 -0.76
CA VAL A 78 34.90 -2.03 -0.94
C VAL A 78 33.59 -2.37 -0.25
N VAL A 79 33.18 -1.54 0.71
CA VAL A 79 31.86 -1.62 1.33
C VAL A 79 30.86 -0.89 0.45
N GLU A 80 29.83 -1.61 0.04
CA GLU A 80 28.67 -1.07 -0.69
C GLU A 80 27.41 -1.32 0.13
N GLY A 81 26.43 -0.42 0.02
CA GLY A 81 25.13 -0.61 0.66
C GLY A 81 24.16 -1.47 -0.14
N LYS A 82 23.33 -2.22 0.58
CA LYS A 82 22.18 -2.99 0.11
C LYS A 82 20.96 -2.57 0.93
N TYR A 83 19.89 -2.24 0.23
CA TYR A 83 18.62 -1.87 0.86
C TYR A 83 17.75 -3.11 1.01
N CYS A 84 17.25 -3.39 2.21
CA CYS A 84 16.38 -4.52 2.49
C CYS A 84 15.12 -4.08 3.21
N MET A 85 13.98 -4.63 2.83
CA MET A 85 12.70 -4.40 3.46
C MET A 85 12.34 -5.61 4.32
N ILE A 86 12.21 -5.41 5.63
CA ILE A 86 11.87 -6.45 6.60
C ILE A 86 10.50 -6.21 7.22
N ASN A 87 9.83 -7.29 7.60
CA ASN A 87 8.57 -7.27 8.35
C ASN A 87 8.86 -7.77 9.77
N VAL A 88 8.63 -6.91 10.76
CA VAL A 88 8.84 -7.21 12.17
C VAL A 88 7.47 -7.35 12.83
N PRO A 89 7.03 -8.57 13.21
CA PRO A 89 5.80 -8.76 13.95
C PRO A 89 5.92 -8.15 15.36
N LEU A 90 4.86 -7.51 15.86
CA LEU A 90 4.86 -6.98 17.22
C LEU A 90 4.63 -8.03 18.30
N ASP A 91 4.08 -9.18 17.94
CA ASP A 91 3.84 -10.29 18.85
C ASP A 91 5.12 -11.12 19.01
N GLN A 92 6.15 -10.53 19.63
CA GLN A 92 7.41 -11.20 19.94
C GLN A 92 8.00 -10.68 21.26
N ASP A 93 8.85 -11.50 21.89
CA ASP A 93 9.55 -11.12 23.12
C ASP A 93 10.59 -10.04 22.83
N TRP A 94 10.23 -8.77 23.05
CA TRP A 94 11.15 -7.67 22.85
C TRP A 94 12.30 -7.69 23.86
N PRO A 95 13.50 -7.26 23.44
CA PRO A 95 14.60 -6.91 24.31
C PRO A 95 14.14 -6.07 25.50
N SER A 96 14.38 -6.52 26.73
CA SER A 96 14.21 -5.65 27.89
C SER A 96 15.24 -4.52 27.79
N LEU A 97 14.78 -3.27 27.95
CA LEU A 97 15.68 -2.12 28.09
C LEU A 97 16.68 -2.40 29.22
N PRO A 98 17.94 -1.95 29.13
CA PRO A 98 18.92 -2.12 30.19
C PRO A 98 18.28 -1.61 31.49
N THR A 99 18.25 -2.48 32.49
CA THR A 99 17.61 -2.18 33.77
C THR A 99 18.31 -0.96 34.33
N THR A 100 17.60 0.17 34.41
CA THR A 100 18.11 1.35 35.11
C THR A 100 18.51 0.90 36.52
N PRO A 101 19.65 1.36 37.06
CA PRO A 101 20.05 1.02 38.42
C PRO A 101 18.85 1.23 39.34
N SER A 102 18.53 0.20 40.12
CA SER A 102 17.41 0.26 41.06
C SER A 102 17.53 1.55 41.86
N LEU A 103 16.54 2.42 41.75
CA LEU A 103 16.42 3.55 42.66
C LEU A 103 16.52 2.99 44.08
N PRO A 104 17.22 3.66 45.01
CA PRO A 104 17.25 3.22 46.40
C PRO A 104 15.81 3.05 46.89
N ASP A 105 15.55 2.04 47.72
CA ASP A 105 14.23 1.77 48.29
C ASP A 105 13.74 3.00 49.06
N ILE A 106 13.02 3.86 48.36
CA ILE A 106 12.29 4.97 48.96
C ILE A 106 11.05 4.32 49.56
N THR A 107 10.99 4.28 50.89
CA THR A 107 9.77 3.98 51.62
C THR A 107 8.79 5.12 51.37
N TRP A 108 7.96 4.97 50.34
CA TRP A 108 6.86 5.88 50.11
C TRP A 108 5.96 5.88 51.35
N PRO A 109 5.50 7.05 51.84
CA PRO A 109 4.47 7.08 52.87
C PRO A 109 3.23 6.34 52.35
N ASP A 110 2.50 5.65 53.23
CA ASP A 110 1.22 5.03 52.90
C ASP A 110 0.21 6.12 52.51
N ILE A 111 0.21 6.45 51.22
CA ILE A 111 -0.77 7.35 50.62
C ILE A 111 -2.07 6.55 50.56
N THR A 112 -3.01 6.89 51.43
CA THR A 112 -4.39 6.44 51.29
C THR A 112 -4.96 7.07 50.02
N TRP A 113 -4.93 6.30 48.94
CA TRP A 113 -5.60 6.69 47.70
C TRP A 113 -7.05 7.05 48.04
N PRO A 114 -7.56 8.22 47.62
CA PRO A 114 -8.95 8.55 47.86
C PRO A 114 -9.82 7.41 47.28
N PRO A 115 -10.95 7.06 47.93
CA PRO A 115 -11.81 5.99 47.47
C PRO A 115 -12.08 6.18 45.98
N GLN A 116 -11.83 5.13 45.19
CA GLN A 116 -11.82 5.19 43.72
C GLN A 116 -13.01 6.01 43.25
N ASN A 117 -12.71 7.23 42.80
CA ASN A 117 -13.74 8.18 42.45
C ASN A 117 -14.58 7.55 41.34
N GLN A 118 -15.91 7.58 41.44
CA GLN A 118 -16.80 6.96 40.46
C GLN A 118 -16.51 7.44 39.02
N ARG A 119 -15.92 8.64 38.90
CA ARG A 119 -15.38 9.20 37.66
C ARG A 119 -14.20 8.40 37.08
N TYR A 120 -13.27 7.91 37.89
CA TYR A 120 -12.14 7.09 37.47
C TYR A 120 -12.60 5.70 36.99
N LEU A 121 -13.55 5.09 37.70
CA LEU A 121 -14.18 3.83 37.27
C LEU A 121 -14.91 3.98 35.94
N LYS A 122 -15.72 5.05 35.79
CA LYS A 122 -16.35 5.39 34.50
C LYS A 122 -15.34 5.66 33.40
N TRP A 123 -14.22 6.33 33.71
CA TRP A 123 -13.16 6.56 32.73
C TRP A 123 -12.53 5.23 32.29
N ARG A 124 -12.24 4.31 33.23
CA ARG A 124 -11.72 2.97 32.91
C ARG A 124 -12.69 2.16 32.05
N GLU A 125 -13.98 2.19 32.37
CA GLU A 125 -15.02 1.54 31.55
C GLU A 125 -15.11 2.15 30.16
N ASN A 126 -15.07 3.49 30.05
CA ASN A 126 -15.08 4.18 28.75
C ASN A 126 -13.84 3.86 27.91
N VAL A 127 -12.66 3.74 28.54
CA VAL A 127 -11.42 3.35 27.86
C VAL A 127 -11.51 1.88 27.43
N ALA A 128 -11.99 0.99 28.28
CA ALA A 128 -12.20 -0.42 27.93
C ALA A 128 -13.19 -0.56 26.77
N LYS A 129 -14.32 0.17 26.81
CA LYS A 129 -15.32 0.21 25.73
C LYS A 129 -14.76 0.77 24.44
N LYS A 130 -14.01 1.88 24.50
CA LYS A 130 -13.36 2.47 23.32
C LYS A 130 -12.28 1.55 22.75
N SER A 131 -11.59 0.78 23.59
CA SER A 131 -10.63 -0.24 23.15
C SER A 131 -11.30 -1.44 22.47
N SER A 132 -12.50 -1.82 22.90
CA SER A 132 -13.27 -2.89 22.24
C SER A 132 -13.88 -2.41 20.93
N GLU A 133 -14.35 -1.15 20.86
CA GLU A 133 -14.82 -0.54 19.62
C GLU A 133 -13.70 -0.43 18.59
N LEU A 134 -12.50 -0.02 19.02
CA LEU A 134 -11.31 0.00 18.16
C LEU A 134 -10.93 -1.39 17.65
N ARG A 135 -10.97 -2.41 18.53
CA ARG A 135 -10.74 -3.81 18.16
C ARG A 135 -11.77 -4.33 17.16
N VAL A 136 -13.06 -4.02 17.33
CA VAL A 136 -14.12 -4.43 16.40
C VAL A 136 -14.02 -3.67 15.08
N ALA A 137 -13.62 -2.39 15.09
CA ALA A 137 -13.41 -1.60 13.88
C ALA A 137 -12.19 -2.12 13.08
N MET A 138 -11.12 -2.54 13.76
CA MET A 138 -9.97 -3.21 13.15
C MET A 138 -10.31 -4.64 12.69
N ALA A 139 -11.11 -5.39 13.45
CA ALA A 139 -11.61 -6.71 13.00
C ALA A 139 -12.60 -6.60 11.82
N GLY A 140 -13.30 -5.47 11.67
CA GLY A 140 -14.14 -5.18 10.51
C GLY A 140 -13.34 -5.03 9.21
N TYR A 141 -12.09 -4.58 9.31
CA TYR A 141 -11.12 -4.61 8.22
C TYR A 141 -10.74 -6.06 7.87
N ASP A 142 -10.51 -6.92 8.87
CA ASP A 142 -10.22 -8.35 8.66
C ASP A 142 -11.42 -9.13 8.08
N SER A 143 -12.64 -8.77 8.45
CA SER A 143 -13.87 -9.35 7.89
C SER A 143 -14.05 -9.00 6.41
N PHE A 144 -13.49 -7.87 5.97
CA PHE A 144 -13.39 -7.49 4.56
C PHE A 144 -12.17 -8.12 3.85
N SER A 145 -11.14 -8.57 4.60
CA SER A 145 -9.93 -9.22 4.09
C SER A 145 -10.04 -10.76 3.99
N GLY A 146 -11.08 -11.36 4.58
CA GLY A 146 -11.30 -12.80 4.56
C GLY A 146 -10.32 -13.60 5.45
N ALA A 147 -9.59 -12.94 6.35
CA ALA A 147 -8.68 -13.59 7.29
C ALA A 147 -9.44 -14.01 8.56
N THR A 148 -10.03 -15.20 8.56
CA THR A 148 -10.56 -15.82 9.78
C THR A 148 -9.46 -16.60 10.49
N ASN A 149 -8.66 -15.95 11.33
CA ASN A 149 -7.88 -16.64 12.35
C ASN A 149 -8.31 -16.13 13.74
N GLU A 150 -9.00 -17.00 14.47
CA GLU A 150 -9.70 -16.74 15.74
C GLU A 150 -8.78 -16.53 16.96
N SER A 151 -7.46 -16.45 16.76
CA SER A 151 -6.48 -16.45 17.86
C SER A 151 -5.26 -15.55 17.63
N SER A 152 -5.33 -14.56 16.75
CA SER A 152 -4.29 -13.53 16.67
C SER A 152 -4.73 -12.32 17.50
N SER A 153 -4.00 -12.04 18.58
CA SER A 153 -4.05 -10.77 19.30
C SER A 153 -4.22 -9.61 18.32
N ALA A 154 -5.00 -8.57 18.62
CA ALA A 154 -5.06 -7.39 17.75
C ALA A 154 -3.66 -6.78 17.47
N LEU A 155 -2.66 -7.09 18.31
CA LEU A 155 -1.24 -6.83 18.09
C LEU A 155 -0.55 -7.76 17.09
N ALA A 156 -0.97 -9.01 16.93
CA ALA A 156 -0.40 -9.96 15.98
C ALA A 156 -0.72 -9.60 14.52
N ALA A 157 -1.79 -8.84 14.27
CA ALA A 157 -2.08 -8.24 12.97
C ALA A 157 -1.19 -7.01 12.65
N LEU A 158 -0.51 -6.44 13.66
CA LEU A 158 0.38 -5.30 13.49
C LEU A 158 1.80 -5.79 13.18
N THR A 159 2.13 -5.79 11.89
CA THR A 159 3.50 -5.97 11.40
C THR A 159 4.09 -4.61 11.03
N PHE A 160 5.31 -4.35 11.52
CA PHE A 160 6.09 -3.19 11.13
C PHE A 160 6.89 -3.51 9.88
N ARG A 161 6.69 -2.74 8.83
CA ARG A 161 7.45 -2.84 7.60
C ARG A 161 8.57 -1.80 7.64
N LEU A 162 9.82 -2.24 7.75
CA LEU A 162 10.98 -1.36 7.93
C LEU A 162 11.99 -1.53 6.79
N GLY A 163 12.46 -0.42 6.23
CA GLY A 163 13.61 -0.35 5.34
C GLY A 163 14.91 -0.29 6.13
N VAL A 164 15.80 -1.25 5.90
CA VAL A 164 17.11 -1.39 6.56
C VAL A 164 18.21 -1.28 5.52
N CYS A 165 19.26 -0.53 5.84
CA CYS A 165 20.46 -0.44 5.02
C CYS A 165 21.56 -1.31 5.63
N ILE A 166 22.14 -2.21 4.84
CA ILE A 166 23.07 -3.24 5.31
C ILE A 166 24.23 -3.35 4.31
N PRO A 167 25.46 -3.71 4.75
CA PRO A 167 26.53 -4.03 3.83
C PRO A 167 26.13 -5.12 2.83
N LYS A 168 26.57 -4.94 1.60
CA LYS A 168 26.19 -5.76 0.45
C LYS A 168 26.43 -7.26 0.67
N ALA A 169 27.57 -7.63 1.28
CA ALA A 169 27.97 -9.01 1.56
C ALA A 169 27.13 -9.71 2.65
N CYS A 170 26.47 -8.95 3.51
CA CYS A 170 25.78 -9.49 4.68
C CYS A 170 24.35 -9.94 4.40
N THR A 171 23.88 -10.97 5.11
CA THR A 171 22.44 -11.24 5.22
C THR A 171 21.81 -10.29 6.24
N PRO A 172 20.50 -9.96 6.12
CA PRO A 172 19.82 -9.12 7.10
C PRO A 172 19.89 -9.67 8.51
N ARG A 173 19.75 -11.00 8.66
CA ARG A 173 19.88 -11.70 9.96
C ARG A 173 21.26 -11.54 10.58
N SER A 174 22.33 -11.79 9.82
CA SER A 174 23.69 -11.64 10.34
C SER A 174 23.98 -10.19 10.75
N ALA A 175 23.62 -9.22 9.91
CA ALA A 175 23.91 -7.82 10.20
C ALA A 175 23.12 -7.27 11.39
N ILE A 176 21.82 -7.55 11.48
CA ILE A 176 21.00 -7.10 12.61
C ILE A 176 21.50 -7.75 13.90
N ASN A 177 21.82 -9.04 13.89
CA ASN A 177 22.35 -9.71 15.07
C ASN A 177 23.72 -9.18 15.49
N SER A 178 24.62 -8.83 14.57
CA SER A 178 25.92 -8.25 14.93
C SER A 178 25.79 -6.80 15.44
N ILE A 179 24.85 -6.04 14.88
CA ILE A 179 24.63 -4.63 15.26
C ILE A 179 23.89 -4.51 16.60
N PHE A 180 22.86 -5.35 16.83
CA PHE A 180 22.04 -5.32 18.04
C PHE A 180 22.45 -6.36 19.10
N GLY A 181 23.27 -7.36 18.75
CA GLY A 181 23.71 -8.44 19.65
C GLY A 181 24.70 -8.03 20.74
N GLY A 182 25.15 -6.77 20.75
CA GLY A 182 25.81 -6.18 21.92
C GLY A 182 24.86 -5.97 23.12
N LEU A 183 23.55 -6.06 22.89
CA LEU A 183 22.53 -6.12 23.93
C LEU A 183 22.28 -7.61 24.24
N ASN A 184 22.36 -8.01 25.51
CA ASN A 184 22.09 -9.38 25.99
C ASN A 184 20.60 -9.74 25.85
N THR A 185 20.08 -9.74 24.64
CA THR A 185 18.65 -9.74 24.35
C THR A 185 18.32 -10.82 23.35
N SER A 186 17.11 -11.37 23.44
CA SER A 186 16.57 -12.37 22.52
C SER A 186 16.72 -11.89 21.06
N PRO A 187 17.05 -12.80 20.13
CA PRO A 187 17.10 -12.45 18.71
C PRO A 187 15.70 -12.04 18.24
N ILE A 188 15.62 -10.86 17.62
CA ILE A 188 14.37 -10.31 17.05
C ILE A 188 13.95 -11.21 15.90
N GLU A 189 12.73 -11.72 15.95
CA GLU A 189 12.13 -12.46 14.84
C GLU A 189 11.61 -11.49 13.78
N PHE A 190 11.99 -11.70 12.54
CA PHE A 190 11.54 -10.91 11.40
C PHE A 190 11.54 -11.73 10.11
N GLU A 191 10.66 -11.32 9.19
CA GLU A 191 10.54 -11.89 7.85
C GLU A 191 11.17 -10.94 6.82
N GLU A 192 12.04 -11.47 5.97
CA GLU A 192 12.66 -10.70 4.89
C GLU A 192 11.69 -10.62 3.70
N SER A 193 11.26 -9.41 3.33
CA SER A 193 10.31 -9.25 2.21
C SER A 193 11.01 -9.13 0.86
N TYR A 194 12.01 -8.25 0.74
CA TYR A 194 12.87 -8.15 -0.45
C TYR A 194 14.13 -7.31 -0.14
N CYS A 195 15.18 -7.50 -0.93
CA CYS A 195 16.35 -6.62 -0.93
C CYS A 195 16.56 -6.01 -2.33
N ARG A 196 17.32 -4.92 -2.43
CA ARG A 196 17.69 -4.25 -3.68
C ARG A 196 19.16 -3.88 -3.63
N LEU A 197 19.84 -4.08 -4.76
CA LEU A 197 21.25 -3.77 -4.94
C LEU A 197 21.42 -2.60 -5.92
N PRO A 198 22.56 -1.88 -5.89
CA PRO A 198 22.79 -0.70 -6.73
C PRO A 198 22.70 -0.94 -8.25
N LYS A 199 22.87 -2.19 -8.69
CA LYS A 199 22.81 -2.60 -10.11
C LYS A 199 21.65 -3.54 -10.41
N ASP A 200 20.64 -3.56 -9.55
CA ASP A 200 19.47 -4.42 -9.74
C ASP A 200 18.55 -3.89 -10.85
N LYS A 201 17.77 -4.80 -11.43
CA LYS A 201 16.79 -4.52 -12.46
C LYS A 201 15.73 -3.56 -11.90
N HIS A 202 15.57 -2.42 -12.56
CA HIS A 202 14.64 -1.40 -12.09
C HIS A 202 13.19 -1.90 -12.16
N TRP A 203 12.77 -2.45 -13.30
CA TRP A 203 11.37 -2.78 -13.57
C TRP A 203 11.19 -4.24 -13.96
N VAL A 204 9.98 -4.78 -13.76
CA VAL A 204 9.66 -6.15 -14.13
C VAL A 204 9.55 -6.24 -15.66
N ALA A 205 9.77 -7.42 -16.25
CA ALA A 205 9.65 -7.60 -17.70
C ALA A 205 8.25 -7.20 -18.21
N GLY A 206 7.22 -7.48 -17.40
CA GLY A 206 5.85 -7.05 -17.65
C GLY A 206 5.68 -5.54 -17.75
N ASP A 207 6.41 -4.75 -16.97
CA ASP A 207 6.29 -3.28 -16.99
C ASP A 207 6.81 -2.71 -18.31
N TYR A 208 7.93 -3.26 -18.83
CA TYR A 208 8.44 -2.90 -20.14
C TYR A 208 7.44 -3.25 -21.26
N VAL A 209 6.83 -4.44 -21.19
CA VAL A 209 5.80 -4.85 -22.16
C VAL A 209 4.58 -3.94 -22.08
N ALA A 210 4.12 -3.62 -20.88
CA ALA A 210 2.99 -2.72 -20.65
C ALA A 210 3.27 -1.32 -21.20
N LEU A 211 4.46 -0.75 -20.94
CA LEU A 211 4.87 0.53 -21.50
C LEU A 211 4.83 0.55 -23.02
N VAL A 212 5.34 -0.51 -23.66
CA VAL A 212 5.37 -0.59 -25.12
C VAL A 212 3.93 -0.64 -25.67
N ILE A 213 3.07 -1.47 -25.07
CA ILE A 213 1.67 -1.60 -25.50
C ILE A 213 0.92 -0.27 -25.30
N PHE A 214 0.99 0.34 -24.11
CA PHE A 214 0.34 1.62 -23.85
C PHE A 214 0.94 2.74 -24.70
N GLY A 215 2.25 2.73 -24.94
CA GLY A 215 2.93 3.66 -25.84
C GLY A 215 2.42 3.56 -27.28
N ILE A 216 2.21 2.35 -27.79
CA ILE A 216 1.63 2.13 -29.13
C ILE A 216 0.19 2.65 -29.18
N PHE A 217 -0.64 2.38 -28.17
CA PHE A 217 -2.01 2.91 -28.12
C PHE A 217 -2.04 4.44 -28.08
N ILE A 218 -1.20 5.06 -27.24
CA ILE A 218 -1.09 6.52 -27.15
C ILE A 218 -0.66 7.12 -28.49
N LEU A 219 0.32 6.49 -29.17
CA LEU A 219 0.77 6.93 -30.49
C LEU A 219 -0.36 6.82 -31.53
N LEU A 220 -1.09 5.70 -31.57
CA LEU A 220 -2.23 5.50 -32.48
C LEU A 220 -3.32 6.55 -32.23
N VAL A 221 -3.65 6.82 -30.97
CA VAL A 221 -4.61 7.86 -30.59
C VAL A 221 -4.10 9.24 -31.00
N ALA A 222 -2.83 9.57 -30.78
CA ALA A 222 -2.24 10.86 -31.15
C ALA A 222 -2.27 11.09 -32.67
N ILE A 223 -1.85 10.10 -33.46
CA ILE A 223 -1.86 10.17 -34.93
C ILE A 223 -3.31 10.29 -35.45
N SER A 224 -4.22 9.47 -34.92
CA SER A 224 -5.63 9.48 -35.32
C SER A 224 -6.30 10.81 -34.96
N THR A 225 -6.04 11.34 -33.76
CA THR A 225 -6.59 12.62 -33.30
C THR A 225 -6.02 13.79 -34.08
N ALA A 226 -4.71 13.79 -34.38
CA ALA A 226 -4.08 14.83 -35.20
C ALA A 226 -4.63 14.84 -36.64
N TYR A 227 -4.84 13.66 -37.24
CA TYR A 227 -5.49 13.54 -38.54
C TYR A 227 -6.92 14.09 -38.53
N ASP A 228 -7.69 13.73 -37.51
CA ASP A 228 -9.09 14.18 -37.34
C ASP A 228 -9.18 15.69 -37.12
N LEU A 229 -8.39 16.26 -36.21
CA LEU A 229 -8.33 17.72 -35.98
C LEU A 229 -7.89 18.47 -37.23
N ARG A 230 -6.85 17.97 -37.93
CA ARG A 230 -6.38 18.59 -39.18
C ARG A 230 -7.47 18.57 -40.25
N HIS A 231 -8.18 17.46 -40.42
CA HIS A 231 -9.18 17.33 -41.46
C HIS A 231 -10.47 18.11 -41.15
N ASN A 232 -10.97 18.02 -39.91
CA ASN A 232 -12.24 18.62 -39.52
C ASN A 232 -12.13 20.11 -39.15
N ILE A 233 -11.10 20.51 -38.40
CA ILE A 233 -10.99 21.89 -37.90
C ILE A 233 -10.20 22.77 -38.89
N PHE A 234 -9.01 22.33 -39.29
CA PHE A 234 -8.11 23.18 -40.09
C PHE A 234 -8.46 23.21 -41.58
N LEU A 235 -8.80 22.06 -42.18
CA LEU A 235 -9.07 21.99 -43.62
C LEU A 235 -10.55 22.20 -43.99
N GLN A 236 -11.47 22.19 -43.01
CA GLN A 236 -12.93 22.28 -43.22
C GLN A 236 -13.44 21.43 -44.40
N LYS A 237 -12.87 20.23 -44.58
CA LYS A 237 -13.22 19.34 -45.70
C LYS A 237 -14.49 18.56 -45.37
N ASP A 238 -15.27 18.26 -46.42
CA ASP A 238 -16.52 17.50 -46.29
C ASP A 238 -16.32 16.18 -45.53
N PRO A 239 -17.16 15.88 -44.52
CA PRO A 239 -17.04 14.68 -43.69
C PRO A 239 -17.19 13.36 -44.48
N LYS A 240 -17.66 13.43 -45.74
CA LYS A 240 -17.86 12.30 -46.65
C LYS A 240 -16.57 11.78 -47.29
N LYS A 241 -15.46 12.55 -47.28
CA LYS A 241 -14.16 12.15 -47.85
C LYS A 241 -13.14 11.67 -46.81
N ILE A 242 -13.57 11.49 -45.56
CA ILE A 242 -12.71 11.04 -44.45
C ILE A 242 -12.56 9.51 -44.50
N ASN A 243 -11.31 9.05 -44.50
CA ASN A 243 -11.00 7.63 -44.31
C ASN A 243 -11.39 7.19 -42.89
N LYS A 244 -12.44 6.36 -42.77
CA LYS A 244 -12.97 5.88 -41.48
C LYS A 244 -11.92 5.18 -40.61
N LEU A 245 -10.96 4.48 -41.22
CA LEU A 245 -9.88 3.78 -40.51
C LEU A 245 -8.98 4.73 -39.70
N TRP A 246 -8.65 5.90 -40.26
CA TRP A 246 -7.77 6.88 -39.64
C TRP A 246 -8.45 7.68 -38.52
N VAL A 247 -9.77 7.62 -38.42
CA VAL A 247 -10.57 8.28 -37.37
C VAL A 247 -11.03 7.30 -36.28
N ALA A 248 -10.82 5.99 -36.48
CA ALA A 248 -11.29 4.96 -35.57
C ALA A 248 -10.77 5.12 -34.13
N PHE A 249 -9.52 5.59 -33.97
CA PHE A 249 -8.87 5.81 -32.67
C PHE A 249 -8.82 7.29 -32.25
N SER A 250 -9.55 8.18 -32.93
CA SER A 250 -9.50 9.61 -32.65
C SER A 250 -10.17 9.91 -31.32
N ALA A 251 -9.44 10.48 -30.37
CA ALA A 251 -9.98 10.90 -29.09
C ALA A 251 -11.09 11.95 -29.29
N TYR A 252 -10.89 12.92 -30.21
CA TYR A 252 -11.87 13.99 -30.43
C TYR A 252 -13.23 13.45 -30.89
N THR A 253 -13.28 12.69 -31.99
CA THR A 253 -14.55 12.16 -32.52
C THR A 253 -15.18 11.13 -31.58
N ASN A 254 -14.38 10.25 -30.96
CA ASN A 254 -14.91 9.22 -30.06
C ASN A 254 -15.43 9.83 -28.75
N THR A 255 -14.71 10.79 -28.15
CA THR A 255 -15.19 11.51 -26.96
C THR A 255 -16.43 12.34 -27.29
N ARG A 256 -16.46 13.00 -28.46
CA ARG A 256 -17.68 13.71 -28.89
C ARG A 256 -18.86 12.74 -28.99
N ARG A 257 -18.69 11.59 -29.65
CA ARG A 257 -19.72 10.55 -29.73
C ARG A 257 -20.15 10.00 -28.37
N LEU A 258 -19.21 9.86 -27.43
CA LEU A 258 -19.47 9.35 -26.08
C LEU A 258 -20.24 10.36 -25.22
N VAL A 259 -20.03 11.66 -25.43
CA VAL A 259 -20.69 12.74 -24.68
C VAL A 259 -21.97 13.23 -25.38
N THR A 260 -22.10 13.06 -26.70
CA THR A 260 -23.30 13.44 -27.45
C THR A 260 -24.34 12.31 -27.42
N TYR A 261 -25.50 12.61 -26.86
CA TYR A 261 -26.65 11.71 -26.84
C TYR A 261 -27.63 12.03 -27.97
N THR A 262 -28.19 11.01 -28.62
CA THR A 262 -29.28 11.15 -29.58
C THR A 262 -30.55 10.53 -28.99
N PRO A 263 -31.63 11.30 -28.77
CA PRO A 263 -32.85 10.80 -28.15
C PRO A 263 -33.53 9.78 -29.07
N VAL A 264 -33.78 8.58 -28.55
CA VAL A 264 -34.55 7.54 -29.24
C VAL A 264 -36.00 7.57 -28.71
N PRO A 265 -37.02 7.66 -29.57
CA PRO A 265 -38.39 7.68 -29.11
C PRO A 265 -38.75 6.37 -28.38
N GLY A 266 -39.26 6.48 -27.15
CA GLY A 266 -39.68 5.35 -26.33
C GLY A 266 -38.66 4.84 -25.30
N THR A 267 -37.50 5.50 -25.14
CA THR A 267 -36.53 5.18 -24.07
C THR A 267 -36.64 6.14 -22.89
N LEU A 268 -36.52 5.63 -21.66
CA LEU A 268 -36.49 6.43 -20.44
C LEU A 268 -35.08 6.98 -20.20
N GLU A 269 -34.78 8.15 -20.77
CA GLU A 269 -33.44 8.76 -20.80
C GLU A 269 -32.83 8.99 -19.41
N CYS A 270 -33.65 9.25 -18.38
CA CYS A 270 -33.17 9.45 -17.02
C CYS A 270 -32.50 8.20 -16.43
N LEU A 271 -32.91 6.99 -16.86
CA LEU A 271 -32.36 5.74 -16.35
C LEU A 271 -30.93 5.50 -16.86
N ASP A 272 -30.65 5.92 -18.09
CA ASP A 272 -29.31 5.81 -18.66
C ASP A 272 -28.33 6.75 -17.95
N GLY A 273 -28.81 7.94 -17.53
CA GLY A 273 -28.06 8.85 -16.67
C GLY A 273 -27.74 8.25 -15.30
N ILE A 274 -28.75 7.72 -14.61
CA ILE A 274 -28.57 7.06 -13.30
C ILE A 274 -27.59 5.89 -13.40
N ARG A 275 -27.69 5.08 -14.47
CA ARG A 275 -26.75 3.97 -14.73
C ARG A 275 -25.32 4.46 -14.88
N SER A 276 -25.09 5.54 -15.63
CA SER A 276 -23.75 6.11 -15.82
C SER A 276 -23.14 6.59 -14.51
N PHE A 277 -23.91 7.31 -13.67
CA PHE A 277 -23.43 7.77 -12.37
C PHE A 277 -23.17 6.62 -11.41
N ALA A 278 -24.04 5.59 -11.39
CA ALA A 278 -23.85 4.40 -10.57
C ALA A 278 -22.59 3.62 -10.97
N MET A 279 -22.32 3.44 -12.27
CA MET A 279 -21.09 2.79 -12.76
C MET A 279 -19.83 3.57 -12.36
N MET A 280 -19.83 4.90 -12.50
CA MET A 280 -18.72 5.74 -12.07
C MET A 280 -18.45 5.58 -10.57
N TRP A 281 -19.51 5.58 -9.76
CA TRP A 281 -19.40 5.46 -8.31
C TRP A 281 -18.84 4.09 -7.88
N VAL A 282 -19.28 2.99 -8.53
CA VAL A 282 -18.74 1.64 -8.33
C VAL A 282 -17.24 1.57 -8.64
N ILE A 283 -16.80 2.16 -9.76
CA ILE A 283 -15.39 2.18 -10.16
C ILE A 283 -14.55 2.86 -9.08
N ILE A 284 -14.97 4.04 -8.62
CA ILE A 284 -14.28 4.77 -7.55
C ILE A 284 -14.23 3.93 -6.27
N GLY A 285 -15.37 3.36 -5.86
CA GLY A 285 -15.44 2.50 -4.67
C GLY A 285 -14.45 1.35 -4.70
N HIS A 286 -14.43 0.56 -5.79
CA HIS A 286 -13.51 -0.57 -5.92
C HIS A 286 -12.04 -0.13 -5.94
N THR A 287 -11.71 0.99 -6.60
CA THR A 287 -10.31 1.47 -6.60
C THR A 287 -9.81 1.78 -5.19
N PHE A 288 -10.61 2.48 -4.37
CA PHE A 288 -10.26 2.79 -2.99
C PHE A 288 -10.18 1.53 -2.12
N VAL A 289 -11.15 0.63 -2.27
CA VAL A 289 -11.23 -0.60 -1.49
C VAL A 289 -10.03 -1.53 -1.76
N THR A 290 -9.68 -1.74 -3.03
CA THR A 290 -8.50 -2.53 -3.41
C THR A 290 -7.21 -1.90 -2.89
N GLN A 291 -7.13 -0.56 -2.88
CA GLN A 291 -5.97 0.14 -2.35
C GLN A 291 -5.85 0.03 -0.82
N THR A 292 -6.97 0.09 -0.10
CA THR A 292 -7.03 -0.12 1.36
C THR A 292 -6.68 -1.55 1.77
N GLN A 293 -7.00 -2.54 0.94
CA GLN A 293 -6.57 -3.94 1.15
C GLN A 293 -5.10 -4.17 0.83
N SER A 294 -4.55 -3.43 -0.14
CA SER A 294 -3.12 -3.48 -0.40
C SER A 294 -2.35 -2.91 0.79
N GLN A 295 -1.33 -3.63 1.27
CA GLN A 295 -0.49 -3.29 2.44
C GLN A 295 0.42 -2.05 2.19
N ILE A 296 -0.09 -1.08 1.44
CA ILE A 296 0.55 0.18 1.04
C ILE A 296 0.09 1.31 1.98
N MET A 297 -0.90 1.07 2.83
CA MET A 297 -1.32 2.03 3.85
C MET A 297 -0.25 2.13 4.95
N GLY A 298 0.54 3.20 4.94
CA GLY A 298 1.59 3.39 5.95
C GLY A 298 1.07 3.81 7.33
N ASN A 299 -0.21 4.22 7.44
CA ASN A 299 -0.85 4.56 8.70
C ASN A 299 -2.28 3.97 8.80
N PRO A 300 -2.43 2.76 9.37
CA PRO A 300 -3.75 2.16 9.60
C PRO A 300 -4.63 2.96 10.57
N ALA A 301 -4.05 3.68 11.53
CA ALA A 301 -4.85 4.48 12.49
C ALA A 301 -5.51 5.69 11.82
N ASP A 302 -4.79 6.38 10.93
CA ASP A 302 -5.34 7.49 10.15
C ASP A 302 -6.36 6.99 9.13
N ALA A 303 -6.11 5.84 8.50
CA ALA A 303 -7.08 5.19 7.62
C ALA A 303 -8.40 4.89 8.35
N LEU A 304 -8.32 4.40 9.59
CA LEU A 304 -9.51 4.13 10.42
C LEU A 304 -10.23 5.42 10.83
N ALA A 305 -9.49 6.46 11.20
CA ALA A 305 -10.06 7.77 11.51
C ALA A 305 -10.78 8.37 10.28
N TRP A 306 -10.21 8.21 9.09
CA TRP A 306 -10.85 8.61 7.84
C TRP A 306 -12.09 7.77 7.54
N MET A 307 -12.03 6.44 7.67
CA MET A 307 -13.17 5.55 7.43
C MET A 307 -14.37 5.82 8.34
N THR A 308 -14.15 6.37 9.54
CA THR A 308 -15.21 6.77 10.47
C THR A 308 -15.67 8.22 10.30
N SER A 309 -15.04 8.99 9.41
CA SER A 309 -15.42 10.37 9.13
C SER A 309 -16.60 10.48 8.16
N LEU A 310 -17.36 11.58 8.23
CA LEU A 310 -18.45 11.85 7.29
C LEU A 310 -17.98 11.95 5.83
N GLN A 311 -16.72 12.34 5.62
CA GLN A 311 -16.16 12.51 4.28
C GLN A 311 -15.87 11.19 3.57
N SER A 312 -15.70 10.09 4.30
CA SER A 312 -15.48 8.77 3.69
C SER A 312 -16.78 8.06 3.37
N VAL A 313 -17.92 8.48 3.94
CA VAL A 313 -19.24 7.83 3.77
C VAL A 313 -19.59 7.63 2.30
N TRP A 314 -19.33 8.61 1.44
CA TRP A 314 -19.65 8.45 0.02
C TRP A 314 -18.77 7.39 -0.67
N ILE A 315 -17.56 7.11 -0.20
CA ILE A 315 -16.72 6.02 -0.74
C ILE A 315 -17.07 4.69 -0.07
N THR A 316 -17.24 4.66 1.25
CA THR A 316 -17.54 3.44 2.00
C THR A 316 -18.95 2.91 1.72
N ALA A 317 -19.89 3.78 1.33
CA ALA A 317 -21.23 3.43 0.87
C ALA A 317 -21.30 2.95 -0.59
N ALA A 318 -20.18 2.94 -1.34
CA ALA A 318 -20.18 2.52 -2.74
C ALA A 318 -20.82 1.13 -2.99
N PRO A 319 -20.71 0.11 -2.11
CA PRO A 319 -21.41 -1.17 -2.31
C PRO A 319 -22.95 -1.06 -2.37
N ILE A 320 -23.54 -0.03 -1.77
CA ILE A 320 -25.00 0.20 -1.76
C ILE A 320 -25.49 0.60 -3.17
N THR A 321 -24.61 1.01 -4.08
CA THR A 321 -24.96 1.27 -5.48
C THR A 321 -25.56 0.06 -6.20
N VAL A 322 -25.28 -1.17 -5.73
CA VAL A 322 -25.85 -2.40 -6.26
C VAL A 322 -27.39 -2.39 -6.15
N ASP A 323 -27.95 -1.77 -5.12
CA ASP A 323 -29.41 -1.61 -4.96
C ASP A 323 -30.00 -0.74 -6.07
N THR A 324 -29.25 0.26 -6.53
CA THR A 324 -29.65 1.10 -7.68
C THR A 324 -29.73 0.25 -8.95
N PHE A 325 -28.78 -0.67 -9.18
CA PHE A 325 -28.86 -1.59 -10.32
C PHE A 325 -30.02 -2.58 -10.21
N PHE A 326 -30.31 -3.09 -9.01
CA PHE A 326 -31.47 -3.97 -8.79
C PHE A 326 -32.80 -3.26 -9.06
N THR A 327 -32.98 -2.02 -8.55
CA THR A 327 -34.19 -1.24 -8.80
C THR A 327 -34.37 -0.89 -10.28
N LEU A 328 -33.30 -0.48 -10.97
CA LEU A 328 -33.34 -0.22 -12.42
C LEU A 328 -33.71 -1.47 -13.22
N SER A 329 -33.18 -2.63 -12.84
CA SER A 329 -33.47 -3.92 -13.49
C SER A 329 -34.94 -4.31 -13.32
N GLY A 330 -35.49 -4.16 -12.11
CA GLY A 330 -36.91 -4.41 -11.84
C GLY A 330 -37.85 -3.46 -12.60
N LEU A 331 -37.52 -2.17 -12.63
CA LEU A 331 -38.31 -1.17 -13.35
C LEU A 331 -38.34 -1.43 -14.86
N LEU A 332 -37.18 -1.75 -15.47
CA LEU A 332 -37.11 -2.06 -16.89
C LEU A 332 -37.87 -3.35 -17.26
N LEU A 333 -37.89 -4.34 -16.36
CA LEU A 333 -38.67 -5.56 -16.54
C LEU A 333 -40.18 -5.25 -16.56
N VAL A 334 -40.68 -4.43 -15.64
CA VAL A 334 -42.10 -4.03 -15.62
C VAL A 334 -42.43 -3.15 -16.83
N TYR A 335 -41.58 -2.19 -17.17
CA TYR A 335 -41.79 -1.28 -18.30
C TYR A 335 -41.90 -2.04 -19.63
N THR A 336 -40.99 -2.98 -19.87
CA THR A 336 -40.97 -3.78 -21.11
C THR A 336 -42.12 -4.79 -21.17
N THR A 337 -42.47 -5.42 -20.06
CA THR A 337 -43.62 -6.36 -20.01
C THR A 337 -44.95 -5.63 -20.18
N ALA A 338 -45.14 -4.49 -19.53
CA ALA A 338 -46.33 -3.65 -19.70
C ALA A 338 -46.48 -3.15 -21.15
N GLY A 339 -45.39 -2.71 -21.79
CA GLY A 339 -45.40 -2.30 -23.19
C GLY A 339 -45.75 -3.42 -24.17
N LYS A 340 -45.28 -4.66 -23.90
CA LYS A 340 -45.65 -5.84 -24.70
C LYS A 340 -47.13 -6.22 -24.51
N LEU A 341 -47.64 -6.13 -23.29
CA LEU A 341 -49.05 -6.44 -22.99
C LEU A 341 -50.02 -5.43 -23.62
N THR A 342 -49.66 -4.15 -23.70
CA THR A 342 -50.48 -3.14 -24.38
C THR A 342 -50.40 -3.21 -25.91
N SER A 343 -49.30 -3.71 -26.49
CA SER A 343 -49.20 -3.97 -27.94
C SER A 343 -49.91 -5.25 -28.41
N CYS A 344 -50.31 -6.15 -27.51
CA CYS A 344 -51.04 -7.38 -27.85
C CYS A 344 -52.57 -7.21 -27.93
N LYS A 345 -53.06 -5.96 -27.92
CA LYS A 345 -54.47 -5.59 -28.11
C LYS A 345 -54.64 -5.00 -29.49
#